data_AF-A0A931UZV6-F1
#
_entry.id   AF-A0A931UZV6-F1
#
_cell.length_a   1.000
_cell.length_b   1.000
_cell.length_c   1.000
_cell.angle_alpha   90.00
_cell.angle_beta   90.00
_cell.angle_gamma   90.00
#
_symmetry.space_group_name_H-M   'P 1'
#
loop_
_entity.id
_entity.type
_entity.pdbx_description
1 polymer ?
#
loop_
_entity_poly.entity_id
_entity_poly.type
_entity_poly.pdbx_seq_one_letter_code
_entity_poly.pdbx_strand_id
1 'polypeptide(L)'
;MDHAAAVSRPLNTYEEFAELLVREVRDAAIQGCDGNLRSESPSPVARRWRAAAAGGTDAALPVAIPDCVDETIFYLLHAIDEGSLRLSFTASSGRTVDLTEEGLGELSGWFMGSEGWRRAYSEERFADDAAGLSLD
;
A
#
# COMPACT_ATOMS: atom_id res chain seq x y z
N MET A 1 -29.10 29.43 -6.77
CA MET A 1 -28.75 28.04 -7.15
C MET A 1 -28.15 27.43 -5.91
N ASP A 2 -28.97 26.63 -5.23
CA ASP A 2 -28.78 26.18 -3.86
C ASP A 2 -27.51 25.31 -3.74
N HIS A 3 -26.57 25.73 -2.88
CA HIS A 3 -25.55 24.82 -2.36
C HIS A 3 -26.23 23.99 -1.28
N ALA A 4 -26.79 22.85 -1.69
CA ALA A 4 -27.22 21.84 -0.75
C ALA A 4 -26.00 21.40 0.07
N ALA A 5 -25.94 21.87 1.32
CA ALA A 5 -25.06 21.33 2.33
C ALA A 5 -25.31 19.82 2.39
N ALA A 6 -24.28 19.02 2.11
CA ALA A 6 -24.35 17.58 2.27
C ALA A 6 -24.70 17.31 3.75
N VAL A 7 -25.92 16.84 3.96
CA VAL A 7 -26.39 16.37 5.27
C VAL A 7 -25.48 15.22 5.65
N SER A 8 -24.62 15.42 6.65
CA SER A 8 -23.83 14.37 7.29
C SER A 8 -24.82 13.39 7.93
N ARG A 9 -25.17 12.36 7.16
CA ARG A 9 -25.86 11.18 7.68
C ARG A 9 -24.80 10.36 8.39
N PRO A 10 -25.03 9.87 9.62
CA PRO A 10 -24.13 8.89 10.22
C PRO A 10 -24.09 7.71 9.26
N LEU A 11 -22.90 7.46 8.72
CA LEU A 11 -22.64 6.31 7.87
C LEU A 11 -23.02 5.08 8.68
N ASN A 12 -23.72 4.14 8.06
CA ASN A 12 -23.79 2.82 8.69
C ASN A 12 -22.35 2.25 8.76
N THR A 13 -22.05 1.37 9.72
CA THR A 13 -20.67 0.93 10.01
C THR A 13 -19.89 0.46 8.77
N TYR A 14 -20.56 -0.07 7.75
CA TYR A 14 -19.92 -0.50 6.51
C TYR A 14 -19.59 0.66 5.55
N GLU A 15 -20.39 1.73 5.55
CA GLU A 15 -20.10 2.94 4.79
C GLU A 15 -18.92 3.73 5.37
N GLU A 16 -18.78 3.77 6.70
CA GLU A 16 -17.60 4.35 7.37
C GLU A 16 -16.33 3.56 7.04
N PHE A 17 -16.41 2.23 7.11
CA PHE A 17 -15.33 1.36 6.64
C PHE A 17 -14.98 1.61 5.17
N ALA A 18 -15.99 1.73 4.31
CA ALA A 18 -15.77 1.98 2.88
C ALA A 18 -15.10 3.34 2.63
N GLU A 19 -15.50 4.39 3.35
CA GLU A 19 -14.85 5.69 3.27
C GLU A 19 -13.37 5.60 3.64
N LEU A 20 -13.05 4.97 4.77
CA LEU A 20 -11.68 4.80 5.26
C LEU A 20 -10.85 3.96 4.28
N LEU A 21 -11.40 2.85 3.78
CA LEU A 21 -10.71 2.01 2.79
C LEU A 21 -10.40 2.79 1.50
N VAL A 22 -11.34 3.59 1.00
CA VAL A 22 -11.11 4.37 -0.22
C VAL A 22 -10.08 5.47 0.03
N ARG A 23 -10.23 6.24 1.11
CA ARG A 23 -9.39 7.41 1.38
C ARG A 23 -7.98 7.03 1.81
N GLU A 24 -7.86 6.15 2.80
CA GLU A 24 -6.57 5.84 3.43
C GLU A 24 -5.77 4.80 2.65
N VAL A 25 -6.42 3.95 1.84
CA VAL A 25 -5.74 2.89 1.09
C VAL A 25 -5.68 3.21 -0.40
N ARG A 26 -6.84 3.27 -1.07
CA ARG A 26 -6.87 3.41 -2.52
C ARG A 26 -6.31 4.76 -2.98
N ASP A 27 -6.80 5.85 -2.43
CA ASP A 27 -6.44 7.19 -2.89
C ASP A 27 -5.01 7.54 -2.47
N ALA A 28 -4.57 7.12 -1.28
CA ALA A 28 -3.18 7.22 -0.85
C ALA A 28 -2.23 6.45 -1.78
N ALA A 29 -2.57 5.21 -2.16
CA ALA A 29 -1.77 4.43 -3.10
C ALA A 29 -1.68 5.07 -4.49
N ILE A 30 -2.78 5.64 -5.01
CA ILE A 30 -2.77 6.41 -6.26
C ILE A 30 -1.83 7.61 -6.13
N GLN A 31 -1.89 8.35 -5.04
CA GLN A 31 -1.00 9.50 -4.80
C GLN A 31 0.47 9.09 -4.73
N GLY A 32 0.79 7.96 -4.08
CA GLY A 32 2.13 7.38 -4.07
C GLY A 32 2.63 7.01 -5.46
N CYS A 33 1.79 6.30 -6.24
CA CYS A 33 2.06 5.95 -7.63
C CYS A 33 2.26 7.19 -8.53
N ASP A 34 1.38 8.19 -8.40
CA ASP A 34 1.49 9.47 -9.13
C ASP A 34 2.78 10.21 -8.76
N GLY A 35 3.19 10.14 -7.49
CA GLY A 35 4.48 10.63 -7.02
C GLY A 35 5.65 9.96 -7.74
N ASN A 36 5.56 8.64 -7.99
CA ASN A 36 6.57 7.88 -8.73
C ASN A 36 6.58 8.16 -10.24
N LEU A 37 5.48 8.64 -10.82
CA LEU A 37 5.41 9.06 -12.23
C LEU A 37 6.07 10.42 -12.50
N ARG A 38 6.30 11.23 -11.46
CA ARG A 38 6.94 12.55 -11.63
C ARG A 38 8.38 12.40 -12.15
N SER A 39 8.74 13.24 -13.11
CA SER A 39 10.03 13.17 -13.81
C SER A 39 11.25 13.31 -12.90
N GLU A 40 11.07 14.03 -11.81
CA GLU A 40 12.06 14.42 -10.82
C GLU A 40 12.10 13.50 -9.59
N SER A 41 11.20 12.50 -9.51
CA SER A 41 11.16 11.61 -8.36
C SER A 41 12.46 10.80 -8.25
N PRO A 42 13.18 10.89 -7.11
CA PRO A 42 14.43 10.18 -6.90
C PRO A 42 14.22 8.73 -6.44
N SER A 43 12.97 8.29 -6.24
CA SER A 43 12.66 6.97 -5.66
C SER A 43 13.20 5.83 -6.55
N PRO A 44 13.60 4.70 -5.95
CA PRO A 44 13.97 3.50 -6.72
C PRO A 44 12.88 3.05 -7.71
N VAL A 45 11.62 3.06 -7.28
CA VAL A 45 10.43 2.77 -8.09
C VAL A 45 10.36 3.69 -9.32
N ALA A 46 10.45 5.01 -9.14
CA ALA A 46 10.40 5.97 -10.23
C ALA A 46 11.52 5.77 -11.26
N ARG A 47 12.74 5.45 -10.80
CA ARG A 47 13.87 5.14 -11.69
C ARG A 47 13.61 3.88 -12.51
N ARG A 48 13.11 2.83 -11.86
CA ARG A 48 12.79 1.55 -12.50
C ARG A 48 11.68 1.71 -13.55
N TRP A 49 10.61 2.45 -13.22
CA TRP A 49 9.51 2.73 -14.16
C TRP A 49 9.99 3.52 -15.38
N ARG A 50 10.80 4.58 -15.18
CA ARG A 50 11.35 5.36 -16.28
C ARG A 50 12.27 4.54 -17.18
N ALA A 51 13.11 3.67 -16.60
CA ALA A 51 13.96 2.78 -17.36
C ALA A 51 13.13 1.81 -18.22
N ALA A 52 12.07 1.22 -17.66
CA ALA A 52 11.17 0.33 -18.38
C ALA A 52 10.38 1.05 -19.48
N ALA A 53 9.92 2.28 -19.22
CA ALA A 53 9.17 3.10 -20.17
C ALA A 53 9.96 3.45 -21.45
N ALA A 54 11.29 3.45 -21.40
CA ALA A 54 12.13 3.60 -22.59
C ALA A 54 11.92 2.46 -23.63
N GLY A 55 11.41 1.30 -23.19
CA GLY A 55 11.02 0.17 -24.04
C GLY A 55 9.56 0.21 -24.53
N GLY A 56 8.80 1.25 -24.19
CA GLY A 56 7.37 1.37 -24.50
C GLY A 56 6.45 0.74 -23.44
N THR A 57 5.14 0.89 -23.64
CA THR A 57 4.10 0.50 -22.67
C THR A 57 4.15 -0.99 -22.30
N ASP A 58 4.37 -1.87 -23.28
CA ASP A 58 4.42 -3.32 -23.05
C ASP A 58 5.58 -3.74 -22.14
N ALA A 59 6.68 -2.97 -22.14
CA ALA A 59 7.80 -3.16 -21.22
C ALA A 59 7.55 -2.51 -19.85
N ALA A 60 6.84 -1.39 -19.81
CA ALA A 60 6.55 -0.65 -18.59
C ALA A 60 5.51 -1.33 -17.69
N LEU A 61 4.42 -1.86 -18.25
CA LEU A 61 3.31 -2.42 -17.47
C LEU A 61 3.72 -3.62 -16.58
N PRO A 62 4.49 -4.60 -17.05
CA PRO A 62 4.92 -5.71 -16.20
C PRO A 62 5.73 -5.28 -14.98
N VAL A 63 6.40 -4.13 -15.07
CA VAL A 63 7.20 -3.53 -14.01
C VAL A 63 6.33 -2.69 -13.06
N ALA A 64 5.42 -1.88 -13.60
CA ALA A 64 4.60 -0.98 -12.79
C ALA A 64 3.47 -1.66 -12.02
N ILE A 65 2.84 -2.69 -12.61
CA ILE A 65 1.72 -3.42 -11.99
C ILE A 65 2.05 -3.94 -10.57
N PRO A 66 3.14 -4.71 -10.35
CA PRO A 66 3.45 -5.21 -9.01
C PRO A 66 3.72 -4.07 -8.03
N ASP A 67 4.40 -3.01 -8.45
CA ASP A 67 4.67 -1.84 -7.61
C ASP A 67 3.36 -1.13 -7.18
N CYS A 68 2.37 -1.00 -8.08
CA CYS A 68 1.06 -0.42 -7.73
C CYS A 68 0.27 -1.31 -6.73
N VAL A 69 0.38 -2.63 -6.87
CA VAL A 69 -0.25 -3.58 -5.94
C VAL A 69 0.42 -3.51 -4.58
N ASP A 70 1.75 -3.51 -4.55
CA ASP A 70 2.55 -3.39 -3.34
C ASP A 70 2.27 -2.07 -2.61
N GLU A 71 2.17 -0.95 -3.35
CA GLU A 71 1.80 0.35 -2.78
C GLU A 71 0.42 0.31 -2.12
N THR A 72 -0.54 -0.36 -2.76
CA THR A 72 -1.90 -0.53 -2.22
C THR A 72 -1.89 -1.35 -0.93
N ILE A 73 -1.14 -2.45 -0.89
CA ILE A 73 -1.00 -3.29 0.31
C ILE A 73 -0.26 -2.53 1.41
N PHE A 74 0.80 -1.80 1.06
CA PHE A 74 1.54 -0.95 1.99
C PHE A 74 0.61 0.04 2.68
N TYR A 75 -0.21 0.80 1.94
CA TYR A 75 -1.12 1.77 2.55
C TYR A 75 -2.25 1.11 3.35
N LEU A 76 -2.68 -0.11 2.99
CA LEU A 76 -3.60 -0.88 3.83
C LEU A 76 -2.96 -1.19 5.19
N LEU A 77 -1.75 -1.72 5.19
CA LEU A 77 -1.04 -2.06 6.42
C LEU A 77 -0.68 -0.81 7.23
N HIS A 78 -0.29 0.27 6.57
CA HIS A 78 -0.01 1.55 7.22
C HIS A 78 -1.26 2.14 7.87
N ALA A 79 -2.43 2.04 7.24
CA ALA A 79 -3.69 2.48 7.84
C ALA A 79 -4.07 1.64 9.09
N ILE A 80 -3.68 0.36 9.13
CA ILE A 80 -3.79 -0.48 10.33
C ILE A 80 -2.79 -0.04 11.39
N ASP A 81 -1.52 0.17 11.03
CA ASP A 81 -0.46 0.61 11.93
C ASP A 81 -0.81 1.93 12.63
N GLU A 82 -1.38 2.89 11.90
CA GLU A 82 -1.87 4.18 12.43
C GLU A 82 -3.21 4.06 13.19
N GLY A 83 -3.81 2.87 13.23
CA GLY A 83 -5.09 2.60 13.88
C GLY A 83 -6.31 3.26 13.22
N SER A 84 -6.14 3.79 12.00
CA SER A 84 -7.21 4.39 11.19
C SER A 84 -8.15 3.31 10.64
N LEU A 85 -7.61 2.15 10.28
CA LEU A 85 -8.38 0.98 9.85
C LEU A 85 -8.12 -0.20 10.78
N ARG A 86 -9.05 -0.47 11.71
CA ARG A 86 -8.90 -1.58 12.65
C ARG A 86 -9.40 -2.89 12.05
N LEU A 87 -8.49 -3.83 11.83
CA LEU A 87 -8.79 -5.14 11.29
C LEU A 87 -8.40 -6.23 12.28
N SER A 88 -9.21 -7.29 12.33
CA SER A 88 -8.87 -8.52 13.05
C SER A 88 -8.62 -9.66 12.08
N PHE A 89 -7.72 -10.57 12.46
CA PHE A 89 -7.39 -11.76 11.69
C PHE A 89 -7.60 -13.01 12.53
N THR A 90 -8.32 -13.99 12.00
CA THR A 90 -8.47 -15.31 12.63
C THR A 90 -7.53 -16.31 11.97
N ALA A 91 -6.50 -16.73 12.70
CA ALA A 91 -5.55 -17.71 12.23
C ALA A 91 -6.18 -19.10 12.09
N SER A 92 -5.50 -20.01 11.37
CA SER A 92 -5.92 -21.40 11.20
C SER A 92 -6.04 -22.18 12.52
N SER A 93 -5.39 -21.71 13.59
CA SER A 93 -5.55 -22.21 14.96
C SER A 93 -6.89 -21.84 15.61
N GLY A 94 -7.69 -20.98 14.98
CA GLY A 94 -8.91 -20.39 15.53
C GLY A 94 -8.67 -19.16 16.40
N ARG A 95 -7.41 -18.75 16.63
CA ARG A 95 -7.08 -17.53 17.38
C ARG A 95 -7.38 -16.29 16.54
N THR A 96 -8.24 -15.42 17.03
CA THR A 96 -8.46 -14.07 16.47
C THR A 96 -7.53 -13.06 17.16
N VAL A 97 -6.87 -12.22 16.38
CA VAL A 97 -6.00 -11.14 16.84
C VAL A 97 -6.46 -9.80 16.27
N ASP A 98 -6.30 -8.72 17.04
CA ASP A 98 -6.37 -7.36 16.50
C ASP A 98 -5.01 -7.04 15.86
N LEU A 99 -5.00 -6.75 14.56
CA LEU A 99 -3.77 -6.50 13.83
C LEU A 99 -3.11 -5.17 14.25
N THR A 100 -3.90 -4.20 14.73
CA THR A 100 -3.39 -2.94 15.26
C THR A 100 -2.57 -3.17 16.53
N GLU A 101 -3.05 -4.03 17.42
CA GLU A 101 -2.41 -4.31 18.71
C GLU A 101 -1.22 -5.26 18.56
N GLU A 102 -1.38 -6.35 17.82
CA GLU A 102 -0.35 -7.38 17.67
C GLU A 102 0.71 -7.04 16.61
N GLY A 103 0.37 -6.15 15.67
CA GLY A 103 1.29 -5.66 14.64
C GLY A 103 2.31 -4.64 15.15
N LEU A 104 2.10 -4.09 16.35
CA LEU A 104 3.01 -3.12 17.00
C LEU A 104 3.34 -1.87 16.16
N GLY A 105 2.50 -1.53 15.19
CA GLY A 105 2.72 -0.41 14.26
C GLY A 105 3.79 -0.68 13.19
N GLU A 106 4.18 -1.93 12.96
CA GLU A 106 5.29 -2.31 12.08
C GLU A 106 4.85 -3.19 10.90
N LEU A 107 3.54 -3.38 10.65
CA LEU A 107 3.06 -4.28 9.60
C LEU A 107 3.52 -3.85 8.21
N SER A 108 3.42 -2.55 7.92
CA SER A 108 3.85 -1.96 6.66
C SER A 108 5.37 -2.09 6.46
N GLY A 109 6.16 -1.95 7.54
CA GLY A 109 7.59 -2.17 7.56
C GLY A 109 7.96 -3.64 7.32
N TRP A 110 7.29 -4.57 7.98
CA TRP A 110 7.46 -6.01 7.77
C TRP A 110 7.10 -6.44 6.35
N PHE A 111 6.15 -5.76 5.70
CA PHE A 111 5.82 -6.02 4.31
C PHE A 111 6.89 -5.51 3.33
N MET A 112 7.36 -4.27 3.49
CA MET A 112 8.28 -3.64 2.54
C MET A 112 9.75 -3.98 2.74
N GLY A 113 10.14 -4.44 3.92
CA GLY A 113 11.53 -4.72 4.29
C GLY A 113 12.25 -5.72 3.37
N SER A 114 13.59 -5.64 3.33
CA SER A 114 14.45 -6.49 2.50
C SER A 114 14.28 -7.98 2.78
N GLU A 115 14.08 -8.38 4.04
CA GLU A 115 13.71 -9.74 4.44
C GLU A 115 12.23 -9.82 4.87
N GLY A 116 11.41 -8.92 4.30
CA GLY A 116 10.01 -8.75 4.62
C GLY A 116 9.08 -9.77 3.97
N TRP A 117 7.79 -9.62 4.23
CA TRP A 117 6.74 -10.53 3.81
C TRP A 117 6.63 -10.66 2.29
N ARG A 118 6.82 -9.59 1.52
CA ARG A 118 6.85 -9.68 0.05
C ARG A 118 7.89 -10.69 -0.42
N ARG A 119 9.11 -10.61 0.11
CA ARG A 119 10.18 -11.55 -0.25
C ARG A 119 9.90 -12.96 0.25
N ALA A 120 9.36 -13.10 1.45
CA ALA A 120 9.12 -14.40 2.07
C ALA A 120 7.94 -15.17 1.44
N TYR A 121 6.92 -14.47 0.94
CA TYR A 121 5.63 -15.07 0.59
C TYR A 121 5.16 -14.82 -0.86
N SER A 122 5.75 -13.89 -1.61
CA SER A 122 5.33 -13.66 -3.01
C SER A 122 5.76 -14.81 -3.92
N GLU A 123 4.78 -15.40 -4.63
CA GLU A 123 5.02 -16.38 -5.70
C GLU A 123 5.10 -15.71 -7.09
N GLU A 124 4.75 -14.43 -7.16
CA GLU A 124 4.74 -13.59 -8.36
C GLU A 124 5.89 -12.57 -8.33
N ARG A 125 6.08 -11.87 -9.45
CA ARG A 125 7.09 -10.83 -9.60
C ARG A 125 6.92 -9.70 -8.57
N PHE A 126 8.02 -9.28 -7.96
CA PHE A 126 8.12 -8.07 -7.13
C PHE A 126 9.52 -7.45 -7.27
N ALA A 127 9.69 -6.22 -6.81
CA ALA A 127 10.98 -5.53 -6.79
C ALA A 127 11.48 -5.36 -5.34
N ASP A 128 12.69 -5.86 -5.07
CA ASP A 128 13.38 -5.64 -3.79
C ASP A 128 14.23 -4.36 -3.87
N ASP A 129 13.61 -3.24 -3.51
CA ASP A 129 14.28 -1.93 -3.51
C ASP A 129 15.27 -1.74 -2.36
N ALA A 130 15.26 -2.64 -1.37
CA ALA A 130 16.15 -2.63 -0.22
C ALA A 130 17.35 -3.58 -0.38
N ALA A 131 17.38 -4.39 -1.45
CA ALA A 131 18.50 -5.24 -1.79
C ALA A 131 19.79 -4.42 -1.96
N GLY A 132 20.72 -4.57 -1.01
CA GLY A 132 22.02 -3.90 -1.04
C GLY A 132 22.13 -2.63 -0.20
N LEU A 133 21.10 -2.25 0.55
CA LEU A 133 21.25 -1.27 1.64
C LEU A 133 21.90 -1.97 2.83
N SER A 134 23.23 -1.83 2.96
CA SER A 134 23.94 -2.18 4.19
C SER A 134 23.61 -1.10 5.23
N LEU A 135 23.08 -1.51 6.38
CA LEU A 135 23.07 -0.68 7.58
C LEU A 135 24.46 -0.82 8.21
N ASP A 136 25.42 -0.06 7.70
CA ASP A 136 26.70 0.15 8.38
C ASP A 136 26.51 0.99 9.64
#